data_AF-A0A412YQU7-F1
#
_entry.id   AF-A0A412YQU7-F1
#
_cell.length_a   1.000
_cell.length_b   1.000
_cell.length_c   1.000
_cell.angle_alpha   90.00
_cell.angle_beta   90.00
_cell.angle_gamma   90.00
#
_symmetry.space_group_name_H-M   'P 1'
#
loop_
_entity.id
_entity.type
_entity.pdbx_description
1 polymer ?
#
loop_
_entity_poly.entity_id
_entity_poly.type
_entity_poly.pdbx_seq_one_letter_code
_entity_poly.pdbx_strand_id
1 'polypeptide(L)'
;MKQSKIEWTEATWNPSIGCSKVSTGCVNCYAEVMAKRLQAMGTPGYEHGFEFTILPERLDVPLKVKKPTKFFVNSMSDLFHERMPFDFLDKIFSVIKSTPQHHYQILTKRAEILKEYFKDRKVPNNVWLGVTVESPENKGRIDILRSIDAKIRFISIEPLVADVGTLNFKHIHWVIVGGESGNRARPMKEEWALNVKKQCEEQNVAFFFKQWGTWGADGIKRNKKVNGSELLGKHWKAEPALLK
;
A
#
# COMPACT_ATOMS: atom_id res chain seq x y z
N MET A 1 -9.27 -8.48 -16.82
CA MET A 1 -8.39 -8.16 -15.67
C MET A 1 -9.09 -8.66 -14.40
N LYS A 2 -8.42 -9.39 -13.51
CA LYS A 2 -9.06 -9.81 -12.24
C LYS A 2 -9.28 -8.58 -11.35
N GLN A 3 -10.50 -8.40 -10.86
CA GLN A 3 -10.80 -7.37 -9.85
C GLN A 3 -9.93 -7.61 -8.61
N SER A 4 -9.40 -6.54 -8.02
CA SER A 4 -8.61 -6.62 -6.80
C SER A 4 -9.48 -7.06 -5.62
N LYS A 5 -8.89 -7.81 -4.68
CA LYS A 5 -9.51 -8.09 -3.36
C LYS A 5 -9.07 -7.09 -2.29
N ILE A 6 -8.33 -6.05 -2.68
CA ILE A 6 -7.87 -4.98 -1.80
C ILE A 6 -8.92 -3.87 -1.87
N GLU A 7 -9.59 -3.60 -0.76
CA GLU A 7 -10.85 -2.82 -0.74
C GLU A 7 -10.73 -1.37 -1.22
N TRP A 8 -9.54 -0.79 -1.18
CA TRP A 8 -9.31 0.62 -1.49
C TRP A 8 -8.83 0.87 -2.93
N THR A 9 -8.82 -0.18 -3.77
CA THR A 9 -8.38 -0.15 -5.17
C THR A 9 -9.28 -1.02 -6.06
N GLU A 10 -9.30 -0.76 -7.37
CA GLU A 10 -10.15 -1.52 -8.30
C GLU A 10 -9.38 -2.68 -8.95
N ALA A 11 -8.08 -2.48 -9.19
CA ALA A 11 -7.21 -3.45 -9.84
C ALA A 11 -5.78 -3.38 -9.31
N THR A 12 -5.02 -4.45 -9.50
CA THR A 12 -3.58 -4.47 -9.20
C THR A 12 -2.78 -4.57 -10.49
N TRP A 13 -1.72 -3.78 -10.61
CA TRP A 13 -0.73 -3.90 -11.67
C TRP A 13 0.63 -4.21 -11.04
N ASN A 14 1.23 -5.33 -11.42
CA ASN A 14 2.46 -5.83 -10.80
C ASN A 14 3.58 -5.98 -11.86
N PRO A 15 4.24 -4.89 -12.28
CA PRO A 15 5.45 -4.93 -13.13
C PRO A 15 6.68 -5.56 -12.43
N SER A 16 6.61 -5.81 -11.13
CA SER A 16 7.56 -6.68 -10.41
C SER A 16 6.86 -7.51 -9.33
N ILE A 17 7.49 -8.58 -8.90
CA ILE A 17 7.06 -9.43 -7.79
C ILE A 17 8.22 -9.70 -6.82
N GLY A 18 7.92 -10.26 -5.65
CA GLY A 18 8.92 -10.59 -4.64
C GLY A 18 9.48 -9.36 -3.91
N CYS A 19 10.09 -9.57 -2.76
CA CYS A 19 10.62 -8.47 -1.93
C CYS A 19 11.60 -8.98 -0.87
N SER A 20 12.43 -8.10 -0.32
CA SER A 20 13.18 -8.32 0.92
C SER A 20 12.48 -7.64 2.13
N LYS A 21 12.61 -8.24 3.33
CA LYS A 21 11.99 -7.73 4.56
C LYS A 21 12.84 -6.59 5.14
N VAL A 22 12.22 -5.47 5.48
CA VAL A 22 12.92 -4.28 6.01
C VAL A 22 12.37 -3.73 7.32
N SER A 23 11.28 -4.32 7.84
CA SER A 23 10.66 -3.85 9.06
C SER A 23 9.82 -4.92 9.75
N THR A 24 9.36 -4.60 10.96
CA THR A 24 8.47 -5.43 11.77
C THR A 24 7.15 -5.73 11.07
N GLY A 25 6.66 -4.85 10.17
CA GLY A 25 5.48 -5.09 9.34
C GLY A 25 5.67 -6.20 8.30
N CYS A 26 6.91 -6.56 7.96
CA CYS A 26 7.22 -7.60 6.96
C CYS A 26 7.30 -9.01 7.55
N VAL A 27 7.29 -9.18 8.87
CA VAL A 27 7.49 -10.47 9.54
C VAL A 27 6.51 -11.53 9.04
N ASN A 28 5.21 -11.20 8.96
CA ASN A 28 4.14 -12.09 8.50
C ASN A 28 3.58 -11.66 7.13
N CYS A 29 4.45 -11.23 6.22
CA CYS A 29 4.07 -10.73 4.90
C CYS A 29 3.13 -11.69 4.13
N TYR A 30 1.93 -11.21 3.77
CA TYR A 30 0.97 -12.01 3.00
C TYR A 30 1.50 -12.33 1.60
N ALA A 31 2.26 -11.41 0.99
CA ALA A 31 2.77 -11.57 -0.37
C ALA A 31 3.80 -12.70 -0.44
N GLU A 32 4.60 -12.91 0.61
CA GLU A 32 5.54 -14.03 0.71
C GLU A 32 4.79 -15.38 0.72
N VAL A 33 3.76 -15.51 1.56
CA VAL A 33 2.95 -16.73 1.64
C VAL A 33 2.24 -16.99 0.32
N MET A 34 1.68 -15.94 -0.30
CA MET A 34 1.02 -16.04 -1.60
C MET A 34 2.00 -16.43 -2.70
N ALA A 35 3.20 -15.86 -2.74
CA ALA A 35 4.22 -16.19 -3.72
C ALA A 35 4.64 -17.66 -3.65
N LYS A 36 4.85 -18.21 -2.44
CA LYS A 36 5.13 -19.65 -2.24
C LYS A 36 4.01 -20.53 -2.79
N ARG A 37 2.74 -20.13 -2.59
CA ARG A 37 1.59 -20.83 -3.16
C ARG A 37 1.58 -20.75 -4.69
N LEU A 38 1.81 -19.57 -5.26
CA LEU A 38 1.80 -19.36 -6.70
C LEU A 38 2.93 -20.12 -7.39
N GLN A 39 4.10 -20.20 -6.77
CA GLN A 39 5.23 -21.03 -7.19
C GLN A 39 4.84 -22.51 -7.20
N ALA A 40 4.26 -23.04 -6.12
CA ALA A 40 3.81 -24.43 -6.06
C ALA A 40 2.72 -24.76 -7.09
N MET A 41 1.95 -23.76 -7.53
CA MET A 41 0.95 -23.88 -8.59
C MET A 41 1.53 -23.72 -10.02
N GLY A 42 2.84 -23.47 -10.17
CA GLY A 42 3.46 -23.21 -11.48
C GLY A 42 2.95 -21.94 -12.16
N THR A 43 2.58 -20.91 -11.38
CA THR A 43 2.07 -19.66 -11.95
C THR A 43 3.21 -18.87 -12.61
N PRO A 44 3.08 -18.47 -13.90
CA PRO A 44 4.12 -17.73 -14.60
C PRO A 44 4.58 -16.45 -13.87
N GLY A 45 5.89 -16.28 -13.82
CA GLY A 45 6.57 -15.18 -13.14
C GLY A 45 6.89 -15.45 -11.67
N TYR A 46 6.44 -16.57 -11.07
CA TYR A 46 6.74 -16.98 -9.68
C TYR A 46 7.69 -18.18 -9.60
N GLU A 47 8.45 -18.47 -10.64
CA GLU A 47 9.41 -19.58 -10.72
C GLU A 47 10.42 -19.51 -9.56
N HIS A 48 10.82 -18.29 -9.19
CA HIS A 48 11.74 -18.00 -8.08
C HIS A 48 11.02 -17.63 -6.76
N GLY A 49 9.73 -17.95 -6.64
CA GLY A 49 8.96 -17.74 -5.41
C GLY A 49 8.84 -16.27 -5.03
N PHE A 50 9.38 -15.90 -3.85
CA PHE A 50 9.32 -14.53 -3.32
C PHE A 50 10.60 -13.72 -3.58
N GLU A 51 11.53 -14.25 -4.38
CA GLU A 51 12.66 -13.47 -4.83
C GLU A 51 12.18 -12.26 -5.66
N PHE A 52 12.80 -11.10 -5.44
CA PHE A 52 12.47 -9.90 -6.20
C PHE A 52 12.84 -10.08 -7.68
N THR A 53 11.83 -9.93 -8.54
CA THR A 53 11.92 -10.14 -9.99
C THR A 53 11.13 -9.05 -10.71
N ILE A 54 11.76 -8.38 -11.67
CA ILE A 54 11.08 -7.48 -12.61
C ILE A 54 10.45 -8.29 -13.74
N LEU A 55 9.30 -7.84 -14.24
CA LEU A 55 8.50 -8.54 -15.24
C LEU A 55 8.15 -7.57 -16.39
N PRO A 56 9.10 -7.32 -17.32
CA PRO A 56 8.93 -6.37 -18.42
C PRO A 56 7.68 -6.64 -19.28
N GLU A 57 7.31 -7.91 -19.45
CA GLU A 57 6.14 -8.33 -20.21
C GLU A 57 4.80 -7.87 -19.60
N ARG A 58 4.82 -7.39 -18.35
CA ARG A 58 3.65 -6.83 -17.65
C ARG A 58 3.56 -5.31 -17.73
N LEU A 59 4.54 -4.61 -18.33
CA LEU A 59 4.54 -3.15 -18.41
C LEU A 59 3.31 -2.60 -19.14
N ASP A 60 2.91 -3.22 -20.25
CA ASP A 60 1.85 -2.69 -21.11
C ASP A 60 0.43 -3.00 -20.62
N VAL A 61 0.28 -3.63 -19.45
CA VAL A 61 -1.04 -4.01 -18.92
C VAL A 61 -1.99 -2.81 -18.83
N PRO A 62 -1.60 -1.65 -18.26
CA PRO A 62 -2.50 -0.51 -18.17
C PRO A 62 -2.84 0.12 -19.53
N LEU A 63 -1.92 0.08 -20.51
CA LEU A 63 -2.17 0.60 -21.86
C LEU A 63 -3.35 -0.09 -22.55
N LYS A 64 -3.64 -1.34 -22.16
CA LYS A 64 -4.72 -2.16 -22.71
C LYS A 64 -6.07 -1.91 -22.03
N VAL A 65 -6.11 -1.12 -20.95
CA VAL A 65 -7.33 -0.87 -20.16
C VAL A 65 -7.97 0.44 -20.58
N LYS A 66 -9.14 0.35 -21.23
CA LYS A 66 -9.87 1.53 -21.71
C LYS A 66 -10.67 2.24 -20.62
N LYS A 67 -11.25 1.48 -19.69
CA LYS A 67 -12.07 2.02 -18.60
C LYS A 67 -11.18 2.78 -17.60
N PRO A 68 -11.49 4.02 -17.20
CA PRO A 68 -10.84 4.66 -16.07
C PRO A 68 -10.80 3.71 -14.88
N THR A 69 -9.61 3.55 -14.29
CA THR A 69 -9.33 2.51 -13.30
C THR A 69 -8.34 3.04 -12.28
N LYS A 70 -8.61 2.79 -11.00
CA LYS A 70 -7.69 3.00 -9.88
C LYS A 70 -6.86 1.73 -9.67
N PHE A 71 -5.59 1.80 -10.03
CA PHE A 71 -4.62 0.72 -9.88
C PHE A 71 -3.84 0.85 -8.59
N PHE A 72 -3.72 -0.24 -7.85
CA PHE A 72 -2.63 -0.41 -6.88
C PHE A 72 -1.42 -1.03 -7.57
N VAL A 73 -0.31 -0.29 -7.59
CA VAL A 73 0.93 -0.73 -8.22
C VAL A 73 1.73 -1.58 -7.22
N ASN A 74 2.15 -2.76 -7.67
CA ASN A 74 2.98 -3.69 -6.93
C ASN A 74 2.38 -4.16 -5.60
N SER A 75 1.22 -4.82 -5.66
CA SER A 75 0.64 -5.53 -4.52
C SER A 75 1.42 -6.79 -4.11
N MET A 76 2.39 -7.24 -4.91
CA MET A 76 3.16 -8.47 -4.70
C MET A 76 4.68 -8.22 -4.58
N SER A 77 5.09 -6.96 -4.49
CA SER A 77 6.47 -6.51 -4.30
C SER A 77 6.48 -5.11 -3.65
N ASP A 78 7.64 -4.47 -3.54
CA ASP A 78 7.74 -3.03 -3.26
C ASP A 78 8.34 -2.37 -4.51
N LEU A 79 7.68 -1.33 -5.04
CA LEU A 79 8.12 -0.66 -6.27
C LEU A 79 9.52 -0.04 -6.12
N PHE A 80 9.87 0.42 -4.92
CA PHE A 80 11.18 1.04 -4.64
C PHE A 80 12.16 0.07 -3.98
N HIS A 81 12.09 -1.23 -4.33
CA HIS A 81 13.06 -2.24 -3.91
C HIS A 81 14.50 -1.84 -4.26
N GLU A 82 15.49 -2.15 -3.43
CA GLU A 82 16.92 -1.80 -3.66
C GLU A 82 17.51 -2.39 -4.94
N ARG A 83 16.95 -3.51 -5.39
CA ARG A 83 17.30 -4.16 -6.66
C ARG A 83 16.52 -3.64 -7.86
N MET A 84 15.63 -2.67 -7.70
CA MET A 84 14.85 -2.09 -8.80
C MET A 84 15.72 -1.08 -9.57
N PRO A 85 16.03 -1.33 -10.85
CA PRO A 85 16.75 -0.37 -11.66
C PRO A 85 15.93 0.89 -11.91
N PHE A 86 16.55 2.07 -11.80
CA PHE A 86 15.85 3.34 -12.03
C PHE A 86 15.36 3.51 -13.47
N ASP A 87 16.06 2.94 -14.47
CA ASP A 87 15.60 2.93 -15.86
C ASP A 87 14.33 2.09 -16.04
N PHE A 88 14.16 1.02 -15.27
CA PHE A 88 12.92 0.25 -15.26
C PHE A 88 11.79 0.99 -14.54
N LEU A 89 12.08 1.71 -13.44
CA LEU A 89 11.11 2.63 -12.83
C LEU A 89 10.68 3.70 -13.82
N ASP A 90 11.61 4.27 -14.59
CA ASP A 90 11.30 5.27 -15.62
C ASP A 90 10.34 4.72 -16.69
N LYS A 91 10.48 3.44 -17.08
CA LYS A 91 9.52 2.76 -17.96
C LYS A 91 8.13 2.62 -17.31
N ILE A 92 8.05 2.24 -16.03
CA ILE A 92 6.79 2.15 -15.29
C ILE A 92 6.11 3.53 -15.23
N PHE A 93 6.84 4.58 -14.85
CA PHE A 93 6.31 5.93 -14.79
C PHE A 93 5.98 6.52 -16.17
N SER A 94 6.64 6.06 -17.24
CA SER A 94 6.26 6.38 -18.63
C SER A 94 4.88 5.83 -18.99
N VAL A 95 4.59 4.57 -18.62
CA VAL A 95 3.24 3.98 -18.80
C VAL A 95 2.20 4.77 -18.01
N ILE A 96 2.49 5.11 -16.75
CA ILE A 96 1.59 5.92 -15.90
C ILE A 96 1.25 7.27 -16.57
N LYS A 97 2.26 7.98 -17.10
CA LYS A 97 2.08 9.25 -17.80
C LYS A 97 1.29 9.09 -19.10
N SER A 98 1.49 7.98 -19.80
CA SER A 98 0.82 7.68 -21.07
C SER A 98 -0.63 7.22 -20.91
N THR A 99 -1.10 7.04 -19.67
CA THR A 99 -2.46 6.57 -19.35
C THR A 99 -3.13 7.50 -18.32
N PRO A 100 -3.34 8.79 -18.67
CA PRO A 100 -3.86 9.79 -17.74
C PRO A 100 -5.29 9.53 -17.26
N GLN A 101 -6.05 8.66 -17.95
CA GLN A 101 -7.39 8.23 -17.54
C GLN A 101 -7.39 7.31 -16.30
N HIS A 102 -6.22 6.80 -15.88
CA HIS A 102 -6.08 5.93 -14.72
C HIS A 102 -5.46 6.67 -13.54
N HIS A 103 -5.80 6.23 -12.32
CA HIS A 103 -5.11 6.66 -11.09
C HIS A 103 -4.25 5.53 -10.56
N TYR A 104 -3.04 5.86 -10.09
CA TYR A 104 -2.05 4.89 -9.63
C TYR A 104 -1.71 5.12 -8.17
N GLN A 105 -2.15 4.21 -7.31
CA GLN A 105 -1.77 4.15 -5.91
C GLN A 105 -0.42 3.41 -5.82
N ILE A 106 0.60 4.10 -5.32
CA ILE A 106 1.94 3.55 -5.09
C ILE A 106 2.22 3.62 -3.60
N LEU A 107 2.53 2.48 -2.98
CA LEU A 107 2.83 2.37 -1.56
C LEU A 107 4.19 1.71 -1.37
N THR A 108 5.02 2.25 -0.47
CA THR A 108 6.34 1.69 -0.18
C THR A 108 6.73 1.74 1.30
N LYS A 109 7.61 0.83 1.71
CA LYS A 109 8.35 0.89 2.99
C LYS A 109 9.74 1.51 2.85
N ARG A 110 10.16 1.83 1.63
CA ARG A 110 11.54 2.22 1.26
C ARG A 110 11.60 3.70 0.91
N ALA A 111 11.22 4.53 1.89
CA ALA A 111 11.06 5.97 1.70
C ALA A 111 12.35 6.66 1.20
N GLU A 112 13.54 6.18 1.57
CA GLU A 112 14.81 6.75 1.10
C GLU A 112 15.03 6.54 -0.40
N ILE A 113 14.74 5.34 -0.93
CA ILE A 113 14.86 5.05 -2.37
C ILE A 113 13.80 5.84 -3.15
N LEU A 114 12.59 5.94 -2.57
CA LEU A 114 11.53 6.80 -3.08
C LEU A 114 11.99 8.26 -3.22
N LYS A 115 12.62 8.82 -2.17
CA LYS A 115 13.16 10.18 -2.15
C LYS A 115 14.25 10.38 -3.18
N GLU A 116 15.20 9.45 -3.25
CA GLU A 116 16.31 9.52 -4.21
C GLU A 116 15.79 9.47 -5.66
N TYR A 117 14.82 8.59 -5.94
CA TYR A 117 14.23 8.51 -7.28
C TYR A 117 13.56 9.83 -7.70
N PHE A 118 12.80 10.47 -6.80
CA PHE A 118 12.07 11.71 -7.07
C PHE A 118 12.89 12.99 -6.81
N LYS A 119 14.18 12.89 -6.51
CA LYS A 119 15.06 14.05 -6.37
C LYS A 119 15.10 14.90 -7.64
N ASP A 120 15.19 14.23 -8.80
CA ASP A 120 15.32 14.86 -10.12
C ASP A 120 14.14 14.52 -11.05
N ARG A 121 13.06 13.94 -10.51
CA ARG A 121 11.88 13.49 -11.27
C ARG A 121 10.60 14.07 -10.68
N LYS A 122 9.66 14.45 -11.55
CA LYS A 122 8.32 14.89 -11.13
C LYS A 122 7.38 13.70 -10.95
N VAL A 123 6.64 13.69 -9.86
CA VAL A 123 5.54 12.74 -9.64
C VAL A 123 4.41 13.06 -10.63
N PRO A 124 3.93 12.10 -11.44
CA PRO A 124 2.79 12.35 -12.33
C PRO A 124 1.51 12.71 -11.57
N ASN A 125 0.69 13.58 -12.18
CA ASN A 125 -0.55 14.07 -11.56
C ASN A 125 -1.57 12.98 -11.23
N ASN A 126 -1.51 11.86 -11.95
CA ASN A 126 -2.39 10.72 -11.75
C ASN A 126 -1.83 9.68 -10.77
N VAL A 127 -0.74 9.99 -10.05
CA VAL A 127 -0.18 9.16 -8.99
C VAL A 127 -0.67 9.63 -7.61
N TRP A 128 -1.12 8.67 -6.80
CA TRP A 128 -1.26 8.81 -5.36
C TRP A 128 -0.05 8.13 -4.74
N LEU A 129 0.77 8.90 -4.05
CA LEU A 129 2.04 8.43 -3.52
C LEU A 129 1.92 8.19 -2.01
N GLY A 130 2.39 7.06 -1.52
CA GLY A 130 2.25 6.73 -0.12
C GLY A 130 3.37 5.91 0.48
N VAL A 131 3.44 5.96 1.80
CA VAL A 131 4.39 5.20 2.62
C VAL A 131 3.64 4.34 3.63
N THR A 132 4.21 3.19 3.98
CA THR A 132 3.70 2.40 5.11
C THR A 132 4.30 2.90 6.43
N VAL A 133 3.48 3.02 7.48
CA VAL A 133 3.90 3.30 8.86
C VAL A 133 3.28 2.26 9.79
N GLU A 134 3.96 1.15 9.98
CA GLU A 134 3.48 0.02 10.79
C GLU A 134 3.68 0.17 12.31
N SER A 135 4.57 1.08 12.74
CA SER A 135 4.99 1.24 14.14
C SER A 135 5.70 2.60 14.36
N PRO A 136 5.91 3.05 15.62
CA PRO A 136 6.56 4.32 15.93
C PRO A 136 7.94 4.52 15.30
N GLU A 137 8.72 3.46 15.15
CA GLU A 137 10.07 3.49 14.61
C GLU A 137 10.09 3.93 13.13
N ASN A 138 8.95 3.81 12.43
CA ASN A 138 8.83 4.06 11.00
C ASN A 138 8.16 5.39 10.65
N LYS A 139 7.86 6.24 11.65
CA LYS A 139 7.20 7.55 11.45
C LYS A 139 7.97 8.49 10.52
N GLY A 140 9.31 8.43 10.54
CA GLY A 140 10.16 9.30 9.72
C GLY A 140 9.88 9.19 8.21
N ARG A 141 9.28 8.08 7.77
CA ARG A 141 8.83 7.91 6.38
C ARG A 141 7.79 8.95 5.95
N ILE A 142 6.97 9.44 6.89
CA ILE A 142 5.98 10.50 6.63
C ILE A 142 6.69 11.80 6.23
N ASP A 143 7.75 12.15 6.95
CA ASP A 143 8.51 13.38 6.72
C ASP A 143 9.18 13.35 5.35
N ILE A 144 9.72 12.19 4.98
CA ILE A 144 10.27 11.95 3.64
C ILE A 144 9.18 12.10 2.56
N LEU A 145 8.01 11.47 2.74
CA LEU A 145 6.91 11.59 1.80
C LEU A 145 6.47 13.06 1.62
N ARG A 146 6.43 13.84 2.69
CA ARG A 146 6.09 15.27 2.63
C ARG A 146 7.11 16.10 1.86
N SER A 147 8.38 15.69 1.83
CA SER A 147 9.42 16.39 1.06
C SER A 147 9.29 16.22 -0.45
N ILE A 148 8.46 15.27 -0.91
CA ILE A 148 8.26 14.97 -2.33
C ILE A 148 7.00 15.71 -2.81
N ASP A 149 7.11 16.41 -3.94
CA ASP A 149 5.96 17.09 -4.56
C ASP A 149 5.05 16.08 -5.27
N ALA A 150 3.93 15.75 -4.63
CA ALA A 150 2.91 14.84 -5.13
C ALA A 150 1.52 15.43 -4.85
N LYS A 151 0.63 15.39 -5.85
CA LYS A 151 -0.75 15.88 -5.73
C LYS A 151 -1.50 15.19 -4.59
N ILE A 152 -1.40 13.87 -4.51
CA ILE A 152 -2.00 13.08 -3.42
C ILE A 152 -0.89 12.32 -2.69
N ARG A 153 -0.86 12.51 -1.38
CA ARG A 153 0.01 11.81 -0.43
C ARG A 153 -0.84 11.02 0.54
N PHE A 154 -0.55 9.74 0.73
CA PHE A 154 -1.29 8.90 1.66
C PHE A 154 -0.38 8.05 2.55
N ILE A 155 -0.90 7.67 3.71
CA ILE A 155 -0.21 6.78 4.65
C ILE A 155 -1.01 5.50 4.76
N SER A 156 -0.35 4.36 4.65
CA SER A 156 -0.92 3.07 5.03
C SER A 156 -0.33 2.64 6.36
N ILE A 157 -1.16 2.57 7.39
CA ILE A 157 -0.81 2.05 8.70
C ILE A 157 -1.22 0.57 8.72
N GLU A 158 -0.51 -0.22 7.90
CA GLU A 158 -0.81 -1.62 7.66
C GLU A 158 0.44 -2.51 7.52
N PRO A 159 0.54 -3.61 8.29
CA PRO A 159 -0.33 -3.92 9.42
C PRO A 159 -0.07 -2.95 10.59
N LEU A 160 -1.13 -2.46 11.24
CA LEU A 160 -1.00 -1.71 12.51
C LEU A 160 -0.71 -2.69 13.64
N VAL A 161 0.56 -2.81 14.02
CA VAL A 161 1.06 -3.86 14.94
C VAL A 161 1.53 -3.33 16.28
N ALA A 162 1.55 -2.02 16.45
CA ALA A 162 1.83 -1.32 17.70
C ALA A 162 1.12 0.05 17.66
N ASP A 163 0.87 0.67 18.82
CA ASP A 163 0.38 2.05 18.84
C ASP A 163 1.41 2.95 18.14
N VAL A 164 0.96 3.67 17.12
CA VAL A 164 1.78 4.64 16.40
C VAL A 164 1.81 5.98 17.13
N GLY A 165 1.11 6.17 18.25
CA GLY A 165 1.13 7.41 19.03
C GLY A 165 0.74 8.63 18.17
N THR A 166 1.35 9.78 18.45
CA THR A 166 1.06 11.03 17.71
C THR A 166 1.72 11.06 16.33
N LEU A 167 0.95 11.45 15.31
CA LEU A 167 1.34 11.57 13.91
C LEU A 167 1.03 12.98 13.39
N ASN A 168 1.95 13.52 12.60
CA ASN A 168 1.78 14.78 11.91
C ASN A 168 1.29 14.52 10.48
N PHE A 169 0.03 14.84 10.21
CA PHE A 169 -0.62 14.66 8.91
C PHE A 169 -0.64 15.93 8.05
N LYS A 170 0.11 16.98 8.41
CA LYS A 170 0.26 18.16 7.55
C LYS A 170 0.65 17.73 6.13
N HIS A 171 -0.06 18.21 5.10
CA HIS A 171 0.14 17.83 3.69
C HIS A 171 -0.06 16.34 3.35
N ILE A 172 -0.71 15.58 4.23
CA ILE A 172 -1.18 14.22 3.98
C ILE A 172 -2.70 14.29 3.73
N HIS A 173 -3.16 13.54 2.72
CA HIS A 173 -4.53 13.65 2.23
C HIS A 173 -5.39 12.45 2.63
N TRP A 174 -4.75 11.31 2.92
CA TRP A 174 -5.46 10.06 3.18
C TRP A 174 -4.67 9.13 4.10
N VAL A 175 -5.36 8.51 5.06
CA VAL A 175 -4.79 7.54 5.99
C VAL A 175 -5.62 6.28 5.97
N ILE A 176 -4.95 5.15 5.74
CA ILE A 176 -5.54 3.81 5.69
C ILE A 176 -5.08 3.04 6.93
N VAL A 177 -6.00 2.45 7.69
CA VAL A 177 -5.69 1.61 8.85
C VAL A 177 -6.20 0.19 8.62
N GLY A 178 -5.39 -0.80 8.97
CA GLY A 178 -5.78 -2.19 8.90
C GLY A 178 -4.88 -3.14 9.69
N GLY A 179 -5.50 -4.19 10.22
CA GLY A 179 -4.79 -5.22 10.97
C GLY A 179 -4.14 -6.29 10.10
N GLU A 180 -3.23 -7.05 10.73
CA GLU A 180 -2.47 -8.11 10.06
C GLU A 180 -3.38 -9.29 9.67
N SER A 181 -3.09 -9.90 8.51
CA SER A 181 -3.84 -11.06 8.01
C SER A 181 -2.94 -12.28 7.89
N GLY A 182 -3.52 -13.48 8.05
CA GLY A 182 -2.82 -14.76 7.87
C GLY A 182 -2.66 -15.53 9.18
N ASN A 183 -2.16 -16.77 9.07
CA ASN A 183 -2.18 -17.71 10.21
C ASN A 183 -1.35 -17.24 11.41
N ARG A 184 -0.31 -16.44 11.16
CA ARG A 184 0.59 -15.87 12.19
C ARG A 184 0.31 -14.39 12.49
N ALA A 185 -0.84 -13.87 12.08
CA ALA A 185 -1.20 -12.48 12.29
C ALA A 185 -1.12 -12.09 13.78
N ARG A 186 -0.63 -10.88 14.05
CA ARG A 186 -0.69 -10.23 15.35
C ARG A 186 -2.02 -9.47 15.51
N PRO A 187 -2.58 -9.41 16.74
CA PRO A 187 -3.79 -8.63 16.99
C PRO A 187 -3.49 -7.13 16.91
N MET A 188 -4.43 -6.38 16.35
CA MET A 188 -4.48 -4.92 16.43
C MET A 188 -5.48 -4.56 17.53
N LYS A 189 -5.09 -3.68 18.46
CA LYS A 189 -6.03 -3.20 19.47
C LYS A 189 -6.92 -2.08 18.91
N GLU A 190 -8.18 -2.06 19.30
CA GLU A 190 -9.13 -1.03 18.90
C GLU A 190 -8.66 0.39 19.29
N GLU A 191 -8.09 0.54 20.49
CA GLU A 191 -7.54 1.80 20.99
C GLU A 191 -6.50 2.43 20.03
N TRP A 192 -5.71 1.63 19.32
CA TRP A 192 -4.72 2.11 18.35
C TRP A 192 -5.39 2.65 17.08
N ALA A 193 -6.39 1.95 16.57
CA ALA A 193 -7.14 2.39 15.40
C ALA A 193 -7.94 3.67 15.70
N LEU A 194 -8.53 3.75 16.90
CA LEU A 194 -9.25 4.93 17.37
C LEU A 194 -8.33 6.14 17.57
N ASN A 195 -7.12 5.93 18.09
CA ASN A 195 -6.10 6.97 18.20
C ASN A 195 -5.79 7.60 16.82
N VAL A 196 -5.55 6.77 15.80
CA VAL A 196 -5.30 7.27 14.43
C VAL A 196 -6.52 8.01 13.87
N LYS A 197 -7.72 7.44 14.05
CA LYS A 197 -8.97 8.04 13.57
C LYS A 197 -9.18 9.44 14.15
N LYS A 198 -9.03 9.58 15.47
CA LYS A 198 -9.16 10.86 16.17
C LYS A 198 -8.20 11.90 15.59
N GLN A 199 -6.94 11.53 15.37
CA GLN A 199 -5.94 12.42 14.78
C GLN A 199 -6.25 12.81 13.34
N CYS A 200 -6.89 11.93 12.55
CA CYS A 200 -7.36 12.26 11.21
C CYS A 200 -8.49 13.30 11.25
N GLU A 201 -9.43 13.17 12.19
CA GLU A 201 -10.53 14.15 12.39
C GLU A 201 -9.98 15.51 12.83
N GLU A 202 -9.09 15.53 13.81
CA GLU A 202 -8.46 16.77 14.32
C GLU A 202 -7.64 17.51 13.25
N GLN A 203 -7.02 16.78 12.32
CA GLN A 203 -6.18 17.34 11.27
C GLN A 203 -6.87 17.43 9.89
N ASN A 204 -8.17 17.15 9.81
CA ASN A 204 -8.99 17.18 8.59
C ASN A 204 -8.43 16.31 7.44
N VAL A 205 -8.10 15.05 7.74
CA VAL A 205 -7.55 14.08 6.77
C VAL A 205 -8.53 12.94 6.53
N ALA A 206 -8.65 12.49 5.27
CA ALA A 206 -9.53 11.39 4.93
C ALA A 206 -9.09 10.09 5.63
N PHE A 207 -10.00 9.46 6.37
CA PHE A 207 -9.75 8.24 7.12
C PHE A 207 -10.45 7.02 6.48
N PHE A 208 -9.67 5.98 6.21
CA PHE A 208 -10.16 4.70 5.70
C PHE A 208 -9.79 3.57 6.66
N PHE A 209 -10.79 2.97 7.29
CA PHE A 209 -10.63 1.73 8.01
C PHE A 209 -10.85 0.55 7.06
N LYS A 210 -9.78 -0.18 6.78
CA LYS A 210 -9.81 -1.27 5.81
C LYS A 210 -10.37 -2.54 6.40
N GLN A 211 -9.81 -3.05 7.48
CA GLN A 211 -10.25 -4.29 8.13
C GLN A 211 -9.52 -4.51 9.47
N TRP A 212 -10.10 -5.34 10.34
CA TRP A 212 -9.41 -5.86 11.53
C TRP A 212 -8.32 -6.89 11.22
N GLY A 213 -8.42 -7.58 10.08
CA GLY A 213 -7.52 -8.69 9.75
C GLY A 213 -7.95 -9.99 10.46
N THR A 214 -7.00 -10.84 10.82
CA THR A 214 -7.29 -12.18 11.35
C THR A 214 -7.80 -12.18 12.80
N TRP A 215 -7.51 -11.14 13.57
CA TRP A 215 -8.06 -10.93 14.91
C TRP A 215 -9.18 -9.90 14.83
N GLY A 216 -10.36 -10.21 15.37
CA GLY A 216 -11.48 -9.26 15.44
C GLY A 216 -11.27 -8.19 16.51
N ALA A 217 -12.16 -7.19 16.53
CA ALA A 217 -12.20 -6.19 17.61
C ALA A 217 -12.37 -6.83 19.00
N ASP A 218 -13.06 -7.96 19.04
CA ASP A 218 -13.29 -8.81 20.22
C ASP A 218 -12.07 -9.65 20.64
N GLY A 219 -10.94 -9.53 19.93
CA GLY A 219 -9.74 -10.32 20.20
C GLY A 219 -9.86 -11.80 19.82
N ILE A 220 -10.88 -12.19 19.03
CA ILE A 220 -11.05 -13.58 18.60
C ILE A 220 -10.51 -13.77 17.18
N LYS A 221 -9.79 -14.87 17.00
CA LYS A 221 -9.17 -15.25 15.72
C LYS A 221 -10.19 -15.87 14.78
N ARG A 222 -10.41 -15.26 13.61
CA ARG A 222 -11.31 -15.78 12.56
C ARG A 222 -10.77 -15.44 11.17
N ASN A 223 -11.50 -15.85 10.14
CA ASN A 223 -11.25 -15.35 8.79
C ASN A 223 -11.47 -13.83 8.77
N LYS A 224 -10.55 -13.08 8.13
CA LYS A 224 -10.63 -11.62 8.04
C LYS A 224 -11.95 -11.10 7.45
N LYS A 225 -12.60 -11.88 6.58
CA LYS A 225 -13.93 -11.55 6.03
C LYS A 225 -15.01 -11.53 7.09
N VAL A 226 -14.92 -12.40 8.09
CA VAL A 226 -15.87 -12.51 9.20
C VAL A 226 -15.64 -11.38 10.20
N ASN A 227 -14.37 -11.06 10.51
CA ASN A 227 -14.06 -9.95 11.39
C ASN A 227 -14.40 -8.58 10.76
N GLY A 228 -14.43 -8.50 9.43
CA GLY A 228 -14.97 -7.37 8.70
C GLY A 228 -14.15 -6.08 8.84
N SER A 229 -14.83 -4.97 8.56
CA SER A 229 -14.25 -3.63 8.45
C SER A 229 -15.09 -2.54 9.10
N GLU A 230 -15.84 -2.91 10.14
CA GLU A 230 -16.55 -1.97 10.99
C GLU A 230 -15.67 -1.53 12.16
N LEU A 231 -15.60 -0.23 12.42
CA LEU A 231 -14.98 0.37 13.59
C LEU A 231 -16.04 1.24 14.26
N LEU A 232 -16.31 1.05 15.55
CA LEU A 232 -17.46 1.67 16.24
C LEU A 232 -18.81 1.38 15.55
N GLY A 233 -18.99 0.15 15.04
CA GLY A 233 -20.23 -0.29 14.36
C GLY A 233 -20.53 0.42 13.03
N LYS A 234 -19.52 1.05 12.41
CA LYS A 234 -19.66 1.77 11.13
C LYS A 234 -18.50 1.49 10.20
N HIS A 235 -18.75 1.59 8.90
CA HIS A 235 -17.70 1.56 7.89
C HIS A 235 -17.11 2.95 7.65
N TRP A 236 -15.79 3.04 7.67
CA TRP A 236 -15.04 4.28 7.41
C TRP A 236 -14.28 4.11 6.10
N LYS A 237 -14.79 4.70 5.02
CA LYS A 237 -14.27 4.52 3.65
C LYS A 237 -13.97 5.85 2.96
N ALA A 238 -13.59 6.88 3.72
CA ALA A 238 -13.29 8.17 3.14
C ALA A 238 -12.06 8.08 2.23
N GLU A 239 -12.09 8.83 1.14
CA GLU A 239 -10.99 8.96 0.17
C GLU A 239 -10.73 10.45 -0.05
N PRO A 240 -9.51 10.84 -0.44
CA PRO A 240 -9.24 12.23 -0.77
C PRO A 240 -10.02 12.62 -2.02
N ALA A 241 -10.57 13.84 -2.05
CA ALA A 241 -11.15 14.37 -3.27
C ALA A 241 -10.07 14.42 -4.36
N LEU A 242 -10.41 13.99 -5.58
CA LEU A 242 -9.54 14.19 -6.73
C LEU A 242 -9.35 15.70 -6.91
N LEU A 243 -8.15 16.19 -6.61
CA LEU A 243 -7.77 17.58 -6.81
C LEU A 243 -7.93 17.89 -8.30
N LYS A 244 -8.91 18.73 -8.65
CA LYS A 244 -9.14 19.22 -10.01
C LYS A 244 -7.93 20.02 -10.49
#